data_AF-A0A699UYL8-F1
#
_entry.id   AF-A0A699UYL8-F1
#
_cell.length_a   1.000
_cell.length_b   1.000
_cell.length_c   1.000
_cell.angle_alpha   90.00
_cell.angle_beta   90.00
_cell.angle_gamma   90.00
#
_symmetry.space_group_name_H-M   'P 1'
#
loop_
_entity.id
_entity.type
_entity.pdbx_description
1 polymer ?
#
loop_
_entity_poly.entity_id
_entity_poly.type
_entity_poly.pdbx_seq_one_letter_code
_entity_poly.pdbx_strand_id
1 'polypeptide(L)' 'MNEPVNEQDYIDLKITPRELRYFVSCGLALIQNIPGESLSTYCGLSKDEIIEISLRLREVADRLGVDM' A
#
# COMPACT_ATOMS: atom_id res chain seq x y z
N MET A 1 11.37 -13.63 12.74
CA MET A 1 10.38 -13.56 13.83
C MET A 1 9.48 -12.40 13.50
N ASN A 2 8.21 -12.66 13.16
CA ASN A 2 7.25 -11.58 12.95
C ASN A 2 6.72 -11.20 14.33
N GLU A 3 7.10 -10.03 14.82
CA GLU A 3 6.50 -9.49 16.03
C GLU A 3 4.99 -9.30 15.82
N PRO A 4 4.15 -9.60 16.82
CA PRO A 4 2.72 -9.40 16.70
C PRO A 4 2.44 -7.89 16.58
N VAL A 5 2.00 -7.47 15.39
CA VAL A 5 1.59 -6.08 15.13
C VAL A 5 0.41 -5.76 16.04
N ASN A 6 0.55 -4.75 16.90
CA ASN A 6 -0.46 -4.42 17.89
C ASN A 6 -1.58 -3.62 17.21
N GLU A 7 -2.86 -3.85 17.56
CA GLU A 7 -3.97 -3.11 16.94
C GLU A 7 -3.86 -1.58 17.17
N GLN A 8 -3.12 -1.17 18.21
CA GLN A 8 -2.80 0.23 18.52
C GLN A 8 -1.85 0.90 17.51
N ASP A 9 -1.21 0.13 16.63
CA ASP A 9 -0.28 0.63 15.62
C ASP A 9 -0.97 0.97 14.28
N TYR A 10 -2.28 0.72 14.16
CA TYR A 10 -3.05 1.01 12.95
C TYR A 10 -3.66 2.41 12.97
N ILE A 11 -3.72 3.02 11.78
CA ILE A 11 -4.38 4.31 11.56
C ILE A 11 -5.66 4.06 10.75
N ASP A 12 -6.80 4.46 11.30
CA ASP A 12 -8.08 4.44 10.58
C ASP A 12 -8.20 5.67 9.67
N LEU A 13 -8.50 5.43 8.39
CA LEU A 13 -8.69 6.48 7.39
C LEU A 13 -9.98 6.23 6.59
N LYS A 14 -10.79 7.28 6.41
CA LYS A 14 -11.93 7.25 5.49
C LYS A 14 -11.50 7.77 4.12
N ILE A 15 -11.68 6.92 3.11
CA ILE A 15 -11.33 7.23 1.72
C ILE A 15 -12.48 6.81 0.80
N THR A 16 -12.59 7.46 -0.33
CA THR A 16 -13.52 7.12 -1.41
C THR A 16 -12.98 5.94 -2.24
N PRO A 17 -13.84 5.23 -3.00
CA PRO A 17 -13.40 4.22 -3.96
C PRO A 17 -12.34 4.73 -4.95
N ARG A 18 -12.47 5.99 -5.39
CA ARG A 18 -11.51 6.63 -6.30
C ARG A 18 -10.13 6.80 -5.65
N GLU A 19 -10.09 7.21 -4.39
CA GLU A 19 -8.85 7.35 -3.63
C GLU A 19 -8.21 6.00 -3.36
N LEU A 20 -9.00 4.95 -3.06
CA LEU A 20 -8.49 3.59 -2.94
C LEU A 20 -7.78 3.12 -4.23
N ARG A 21 -8.40 3.34 -5.40
CA ARG A 21 -7.79 3.05 -6.70
C ARG A 21 -6.49 3.83 -6.91
N TYR A 22 -6.48 5.12 -6.52
CA TYR A 22 -5.30 5.96 -6.57
C TYR A 22 -4.16 5.39 -5.70
N PHE A 23 -4.42 4.99 -4.45
CA PHE A 23 -3.38 4.45 -3.58
C PHE A 23 -2.76 3.15 -4.11
N VAL A 24 -3.57 2.24 -4.65
CA VAL A 24 -3.05 1.02 -5.29
C VAL A 24 -2.17 1.36 -6.50
N SER A 25 -2.61 2.31 -7.32
CA SER A 25 -1.84 2.77 -8.49
C SER A 25 -0.51 3.41 -8.08
N CYS A 26 -0.50 4.19 -6.99
CA CYS A 26 0.70 4.82 -6.47
C CYS A 26 1.76 3.82 -6.02
N GLY A 27 1.36 2.76 -5.30
CA GLY A 27 2.31 1.72 -4.88
C GLY A 27 3.02 1.07 -6.07
N LEU A 28 2.27 0.71 -7.11
CA LEU A 28 2.83 0.14 -8.34
C LEU A 28 3.73 1.14 -9.09
N ALA A 29 3.28 2.39 -9.20
CA ALA A 29 4.05 3.44 -9.88
C ALA A 29 5.39 3.71 -9.17
N LEU A 30 5.43 3.72 -7.84
CA LEU A 30 6.67 3.88 -7.07
C LEU A 30 7.68 2.79 -7.40
N ILE A 31 7.25 1.52 -7.37
CA ILE A 31 8.13 0.38 -7.65
C ILE A 31 8.65 0.39 -9.09
N GLN A 32 7.86 0.89 -10.04
CA GLN A 32 8.23 0.94 -11.45
C GLN A 32 9.21 2.07 -11.78
N ASN A 33 9.11 3.21 -11.08
CA ASN A 33 9.82 4.43 -11.46
C ASN A 33 10.96 4.81 -10.52
N ILE A 34 11.02 4.25 -9.31
CA ILE A 34 12.05 4.54 -8.31
C ILE A 34 12.94 3.31 -8.12
N PRO A 35 14.28 3.46 -8.14
CA PRO A 35 15.21 2.37 -7.83
C PRO A 35 14.93 1.78 -6.45
N GLY A 36 15.02 0.46 -6.33
CA GLY A 36 14.61 -0.27 -5.13
C GLY A 36 15.36 0.17 -3.87
N GLU A 37 16.66 0.43 -4.01
CA GLU A 37 17.54 0.93 -2.95
C GLU A 37 17.18 2.35 -2.47
N SER A 38 16.43 3.12 -3.27
CA SER A 38 16.03 4.49 -2.95
C SER A 38 14.65 4.58 -2.31
N LEU A 39 13.81 3.54 -2.44
CA LEU A 39 12.41 3.57 -1.99
C LEU A 39 12.26 3.92 -0.50
N SER A 40 13.11 3.35 0.35
CA SER A 40 13.10 3.59 1.79
C SER A 40 13.41 5.05 2.14
N THR A 41 14.22 5.73 1.34
CA THR A 41 14.52 7.15 1.53
C THR A 41 13.36 8.05 1.09
N TYR A 42 12.64 7.67 0.02
CA TYR A 42 11.55 8.48 -0.53
C TYR A 42 10.24 8.36 0.24
N CYS A 43 9.90 7.15 0.69
CA CYS A 43 8.58 6.88 1.29
C CYS A 43 8.64 6.06 2.59
N GLY A 44 9.85 5.78 3.11
CA GLY A 44 10.01 5.04 4.36
C GLY A 44 9.80 3.54 4.25
N LEU A 45 9.55 3.01 3.04
CA LEU A 45 9.21 1.61 2.81
C LEU A 45 10.16 0.96 1.80
N SER A 46 10.46 -0.32 2.03
CA SER A 46 11.12 -1.19 1.06
C SER A 46 10.17 -1.60 -0.06
N LYS A 47 10.72 -2.14 -1.14
CA LYS A 47 9.94 -2.68 -2.26
C LYS A 47 8.93 -3.74 -1.80
N ASP A 48 9.34 -4.64 -0.93
CA ASP A 48 8.50 -5.76 -0.47
C ASP A 48 7.33 -5.26 0.39
N GLU A 49 7.57 -4.28 1.28
CA GLU A 49 6.51 -3.64 2.07
C GLU A 49 5.49 -2.90 1.19
N ILE A 50 5.96 -2.21 0.13
CA ILE A 50 5.05 -1.55 -0.81
C ILE A 50 4.19 -2.57 -1.56
N ILE A 51 4.76 -3.70 -1.97
CA ILE A 51 3.99 -4.79 -2.60
C ILE A 51 2.93 -5.32 -1.63
N GLU A 52 3.31 -5.62 -0.39
CA GLU A 52 2.39 -6.15 0.62
C GLU A 52 1.21 -5.20 0.88
N ILE A 53 1.48 -3.91 1.08
CA ILE A 53 0.44 -2.89 1.29
C ILE A 53 -0.44 -2.77 0.04
N SER A 54 0.15 -2.76 -1.16
CA SER A 54 -0.59 -2.67 -2.42
C SER A 54 -1.54 -3.86 -2.63
N LEU A 55 -1.11 -5.08 -2.25
CA LEU A 55 -1.94 -6.27 -2.29
C LEU A 55 -3.11 -6.17 -1.31
N ARG A 56 -2.86 -5.78 -0.06
CA ARG A 56 -3.91 -5.58 0.95
C ARG A 56 -4.94 -4.54 0.50
N LEU A 57 -4.49 -3.43 -0.09
CA LEU A 57 -5.39 -2.41 -0.65
C LEU A 57 -6.18 -2.93 -1.85
N ARG A 58 -5.56 -3.74 -2.72
CA ARG A 58 -6.24 -4.37 -3.86
C ARG A 58 -7.33 -5.34 -3.40
N GLU A 59 -7.05 -6.15 -2.39
CA GLU A 59 -8.05 -7.05 -1.80
C GLU A 59 -9.24 -6.29 -1.19
N VAL A 60 -9.01 -5.11 -0.60
CA VAL A 60 -10.10 -4.22 -0.15
C VAL A 60 -10.90 -3.71 -1.35
N ALA A 61 -10.23 -3.28 -2.43
CA ALA A 61 -10.90 -2.79 -3.64
C ALA A 61 -11.77 -3.88 -4.28
N ASP A 62 -11.24 -5.09 -4.43
CA ASP A 62 -11.95 -6.23 -5.02
C ASP A 62 -13.18 -6.61 -4.19
N ARG A 63 -13.08 -6.62 -2.85
CA ARG A 63 -14.21 -6.89 -1.94
C ARG A 63 -15.32 -5.84 -2.03
N LEU A 64 -14.97 -4.60 -2.33
CA LEU A 64 -15.91 -3.48 -2.46
C LEU A 64 -16.46 -3.33 -3.89
N GLY A 65 -16.02 -4.17 -4.84
CA GLY A 65 -16.39 -4.06 -6.25
C GLY A 65 -15.85 -2.81 -6.92
N VAL A 66 -14.75 -2.25 -6.41
CA VAL A 66 -14.08 -1.10 -7.01
C VAL A 66 -13.28 -1.62 -8.21
N ASP A 67 -13.74 -1.27 -9.41
CA ASP A 67 -12.99 -1.53 -10.64
C ASP A 67 -11.62 -0.84 -10.58
N MET A 68 -10.60 -1.40 -11.22
CA MET A 68 -9.21 -0.94 -11.06
C MET A 68 -8.58 -0.55 -12.38
#